data_AF-A6VB05-F1
#
_entry.id   AF-A6VB05-F1
#
_cell.length_a   1.000
_cell.length_b   1.000
_cell.length_c   1.000
_cell.angle_alpha   90.00
_cell.angle_beta   90.00
_cell.angle_gamma   90.00
#
_symmetry.space_group_name_H-M   'P 1'
#
loop_
_entity.id
_entity.type
_entity.pdbx_description
1 polymer ?
#
loop_
_entity_poly.entity_id
_entity_poly.type
_entity_poly.pdbx_seq_one_letter_code
_entity_poly.pdbx_strand_id
1 'polypeptide(L)'
;MKFSLPSTATAPFCPSAVSHSVAVPANASPLRKLALFVGPGLLVSVGYMDPGNWATAIEAGSRFGYALLFVVVLASLSGMLLQSLCSRLGIATGRDLAQLSRERYRPGVARGQWLLAELSIVATDLAEVLGAALAFHLLLGVSITTGVVLTAFDTLIVLALQGANFRRLEAIVLGLIATIGACFFVELVLIKPYWPDVAAGLRPSWDTLGSQEPLYLAIGILGATVMPHNLYLHSSVVQTRVNGDDAASKRSAIRFSRFDTIGSLSLALLVNAAILILAAAAFHGTGHTEVVEIQDAYHLLDPLVGGALASFLFGFALLAAGQSSTFTGTIAGQVVMEGFLRAKIPCWQRRLITRGLALVPALLGVLWLGEGAVGKLLVLSQVLLSLQLPFALWPLIRFSGDRGLMGEFVNPPWVSALAWLLFGLISAANLALLYFWFA
;
A
#
# COMPACT_ATOMS: atom_id res chain seq x y z
N MET A 1 19.04 2.83 -33.86
CA MET A 1 19.30 3.72 -32.71
C MET A 1 19.34 2.86 -31.44
N LYS A 2 20.50 2.75 -30.79
CA LYS A 2 20.59 2.12 -29.45
C LYS A 2 20.07 3.14 -28.44
N PHE A 3 18.85 2.94 -27.94
CA PHE A 3 18.32 3.74 -26.82
C PHE A 3 19.19 3.48 -25.58
N SER A 4 20.06 4.44 -25.25
CA SER A 4 20.79 4.46 -23.98
C SER A 4 19.85 4.94 -22.88
N LEU A 5 19.78 4.21 -21.78
CA LEU A 5 18.93 4.58 -20.65
C LEU A 5 19.46 5.86 -19.97
N PRO A 6 18.59 6.73 -19.44
CA PRO A 6 19.01 7.98 -18.77
C PRO A 6 19.81 7.68 -17.50
N SER A 7 20.72 8.59 -17.12
CA SER A 7 21.72 8.40 -16.05
C SER A 7 21.63 9.40 -14.89
N THR A 8 20.65 10.31 -14.88
CA THR A 8 20.57 11.42 -13.91
C THR A 8 19.39 11.27 -12.96
N ALA A 9 19.67 10.98 -11.69
CA ALA A 9 18.70 11.08 -10.60
C ALA A 9 18.87 12.45 -9.92
N THR A 10 17.92 13.35 -10.09
CA THR A 10 18.04 14.77 -9.65
C THR A 10 17.24 15.11 -8.38
N ALA A 11 16.62 14.15 -7.70
CA ALA A 11 15.90 14.42 -6.45
C ALA A 11 16.52 13.71 -5.23
N PRO A 12 16.62 14.37 -4.06
CA PRO A 12 17.20 13.81 -2.83
C PRO A 12 16.37 12.68 -2.18
N PHE A 13 15.26 12.27 -2.80
CA PHE A 13 14.46 11.11 -2.39
C PHE A 13 14.67 9.88 -3.29
N CYS A 14 15.40 10.01 -4.41
CA CYS A 14 15.66 8.87 -5.26
C CYS A 14 16.73 7.97 -4.55
N PRO A 15 16.47 6.65 -4.32
CA PRO A 15 17.22 5.78 -3.40
C PRO A 15 18.74 5.74 -3.64
N SER A 16 19.18 5.91 -4.88
CA SER A 16 20.60 5.92 -5.26
C SER A 16 21.41 7.09 -4.68
N ALA A 17 20.78 8.06 -3.99
CA ALA A 17 21.44 9.22 -3.37
C ALA A 17 21.35 9.28 -1.82
N VAL A 18 20.72 8.30 -1.14
CA VAL A 18 20.32 8.44 0.28
C VAL A 18 20.89 7.34 1.21
N SER A 19 21.78 6.49 0.71
CA SER A 19 22.49 5.51 1.53
C SER A 19 23.26 6.20 2.66
N HIS A 20 23.08 5.74 3.90
CA HIS A 20 23.73 6.26 5.13
C HIS A 20 23.36 7.70 5.54
N SER A 21 22.23 8.24 5.08
CA SER A 21 21.85 9.64 5.36
C SER A 21 21.57 9.97 6.83
N VAL A 22 21.28 8.99 7.70
CA VAL A 22 21.05 9.23 9.13
C VAL A 22 21.96 8.38 10.01
N ALA A 23 22.99 9.02 10.55
CA ALA A 23 23.87 8.45 11.56
C ALA A 23 23.09 8.20 12.87
N VAL A 24 22.93 6.94 13.26
CA VAL A 24 22.39 6.54 14.56
C VAL A 24 23.57 6.29 15.50
N PRO A 25 23.81 7.16 16.50
CA PRO A 25 24.96 7.00 17.38
C PRO A 25 24.88 5.70 18.18
N ALA A 26 25.98 4.95 18.20
CA ALA A 26 26.08 3.65 18.88
C ALA A 26 25.75 3.75 20.39
N ASN A 27 26.00 4.91 21.02
CA ASN A 27 25.76 5.18 22.44
C ASN A 27 24.39 5.80 22.76
N ALA A 28 23.47 5.90 21.80
CA ALA A 28 22.13 6.44 22.07
C ALA A 28 21.27 5.48 22.92
N SER A 29 20.42 6.05 23.78
CA SER A 29 19.44 5.27 24.56
C SER A 29 18.48 4.50 23.63
N PRO A 30 17.94 3.34 24.06
CA PRO A 30 17.06 2.52 23.22
C PRO A 30 15.83 3.28 22.71
N LEU A 31 15.28 4.21 23.50
CA LEU A 31 14.19 5.12 23.09
C LEU A 31 14.62 6.12 22.01
N ARG A 32 15.83 6.69 22.12
CA ARG A 32 16.37 7.61 21.11
C ARG A 32 16.75 6.87 19.83
N LYS A 33 17.24 5.63 19.94
CA LYS A 33 17.45 4.75 18.78
C LYS A 33 16.12 4.43 18.11
N LEU A 34 15.10 4.03 18.87
CA LEU A 34 13.76 3.78 18.33
C LEU A 34 13.24 5.01 17.58
N ALA A 35 13.27 6.20 18.17
CA ALA A 35 12.82 7.44 17.52
C ALA A 35 13.61 7.80 16.25
N LEU A 36 14.89 7.41 16.14
CA LEU A 36 15.70 7.61 14.93
C LEU A 36 15.49 6.53 13.87
N PHE A 37 14.97 5.36 14.26
CA PHE A 37 14.60 4.26 13.37
C PHE A 37 13.14 4.31 12.93
N VAL A 38 12.27 5.05 13.63
CA VAL A 38 10.89 5.31 13.23
C VAL A 38 10.87 6.16 11.96
N GLY A 39 10.29 5.65 10.88
CA GLY A 39 10.23 6.35 9.60
C GLY A 39 10.02 5.44 8.39
N PRO A 40 10.93 4.49 8.10
CA PRO A 40 10.77 3.52 7.03
C PRO A 40 9.45 2.73 7.10
N GLY A 41 9.08 2.27 8.29
CA GLY A 41 7.82 1.58 8.55
C GLY A 41 6.61 2.47 8.34
N LEU A 42 6.68 3.75 8.76
CA LEU A 42 5.62 4.73 8.53
C LEU A 42 5.42 4.99 7.04
N LEU A 43 6.51 5.20 6.28
CA LEU A 43 6.46 5.40 4.84
C LEU A 43 5.82 4.21 4.12
N VAL A 44 6.11 2.98 4.57
CA VAL A 44 5.48 1.77 4.00
C VAL A 44 4.02 1.66 4.42
N SER A 45 3.68 1.98 5.67
CA SER A 45 2.30 1.89 6.18
C SER A 45 1.32 2.84 5.49
N VAL A 46 1.79 3.94 4.91
CA VAL A 46 0.98 4.83 4.08
C VAL A 46 0.30 4.10 2.94
N GLY A 47 1.03 3.23 2.24
CA GLY A 47 0.46 2.50 1.11
C GLY A 47 -0.67 1.55 1.54
N TYR A 48 -0.73 1.20 2.82
CA TYR A 48 -1.80 0.39 3.41
C TYR A 48 -3.03 1.21 3.79
N MET A 49 -3.03 2.53 3.51
CA MET A 49 -4.13 3.47 3.80
C MET A 49 -4.60 4.21 2.53
N ASP A 50 -4.24 3.71 1.35
CA ASP A 50 -4.56 4.31 0.06
C ASP A 50 -6.06 4.18 -0.29
N PRO A 51 -6.58 4.94 -1.27
CA PRO A 51 -7.98 4.84 -1.68
C PRO A 51 -8.42 3.44 -2.15
N GLY A 52 -7.48 2.60 -2.60
CA GLY A 52 -7.75 1.20 -2.95
C GLY A 52 -8.17 0.37 -1.75
N ASN A 53 -7.47 0.51 -0.62
CA ASN A 53 -7.86 -0.11 0.65
C ASN A 53 -9.25 0.38 1.12
N TRP A 54 -9.55 1.66 0.93
CA TRP A 54 -10.85 2.22 1.32
C TRP A 54 -11.99 1.62 0.47
N ALA A 55 -11.82 1.55 -0.84
CA ALA A 55 -12.82 0.98 -1.74
C ALA A 55 -13.18 -0.45 -1.35
N THR A 56 -12.17 -1.29 -1.15
CA THR A 56 -12.38 -2.70 -0.78
C THR A 56 -12.97 -2.86 0.61
N ALA A 57 -12.56 -2.06 1.60
CA ALA A 57 -13.09 -2.10 2.95
C ALA A 57 -14.53 -1.58 3.05
N ILE A 58 -14.86 -0.49 2.34
CA ILE A 58 -16.22 0.08 2.29
C ILE A 58 -17.17 -0.88 1.57
N GLU A 59 -16.77 -1.44 0.43
CA GLU A 59 -17.60 -2.42 -0.29
C GLU A 59 -17.81 -3.71 0.52
N ALA A 60 -16.76 -4.18 1.21
CA ALA A 60 -16.88 -5.33 2.10
C ALA A 60 -17.81 -5.06 3.29
N GLY A 61 -17.65 -3.91 3.95
CA GLY A 61 -18.46 -3.53 5.11
C GLY A 61 -19.92 -3.30 4.75
N SER A 62 -20.21 -2.62 3.64
CA SER A 62 -21.58 -2.33 3.22
C SER A 62 -22.36 -3.59 2.82
N ARG A 63 -21.74 -4.49 2.05
CA ARG A 63 -22.42 -5.69 1.54
C ARG A 63 -22.46 -6.84 2.55
N PHE A 64 -21.36 -7.07 3.27
CA PHE A 64 -21.19 -8.26 4.12
C PHE A 64 -21.09 -7.93 5.61
N GLY A 65 -21.36 -6.68 6.00
CA GLY A 65 -21.28 -6.24 7.39
C GLY A 65 -19.89 -6.50 7.97
N TYR A 66 -19.83 -7.05 9.18
CA TYR A 66 -18.56 -7.35 9.84
C TYR A 66 -17.91 -8.67 9.38
N ALA A 67 -18.51 -9.44 8.47
CA ALA A 67 -18.06 -10.79 8.14
C ALA A 67 -16.65 -10.83 7.52
N LEU A 68 -16.23 -9.80 6.79
CA LEU A 68 -14.90 -9.74 6.16
C LEU A 68 -13.84 -9.07 7.05
N LEU A 69 -14.17 -8.69 8.29
CA LEU A 69 -13.22 -8.05 9.21
C LEU A 69 -12.02 -8.96 9.54
N PHE A 70 -12.24 -10.27 9.71
CA PHE A 70 -11.13 -11.21 9.91
C PHE A 70 -10.16 -11.26 8.71
N VAL A 71 -10.65 -11.03 7.48
CA VAL A 71 -9.80 -10.99 6.28
C VAL A 71 -8.87 -9.77 6.33
N VAL A 72 -9.37 -8.60 6.74
CA VAL A 72 -8.56 -7.39 6.94
C VAL A 72 -7.44 -7.63 7.96
N VAL A 73 -7.77 -8.31 9.07
CA VAL A 73 -6.79 -8.67 10.10
C VAL A 73 -5.74 -9.64 9.56
N LEU A 74 -6.16 -10.73 8.91
CA LEU A 74 -5.24 -11.73 8.35
C LEU A 74 -4.36 -11.15 7.24
N ALA A 75 -4.91 -10.31 6.37
CA ALA A 75 -4.16 -9.60 5.33
C ALA A 75 -3.11 -8.67 5.95
N SER A 76 -3.47 -7.95 7.03
CA SER A 76 -2.54 -7.06 7.73
C SER A 76 -1.44 -7.81 8.45
N LEU A 77 -1.76 -8.92 9.13
CA LEU A 77 -0.78 -9.81 9.75
C LEU A 77 0.17 -10.42 8.71
N SER A 78 -0.36 -10.81 7.55
CA SER A 78 0.43 -11.26 6.41
C SER A 78 1.36 -10.15 5.92
N GLY A 79 0.86 -8.92 5.79
CA GLY A 79 1.65 -7.73 5.49
C GLY A 79 2.80 -7.53 6.48
N MET A 80 2.53 -7.57 7.78
CA MET A 80 3.56 -7.43 8.82
C MET A 80 4.66 -8.48 8.70
N LEU A 81 4.31 -9.73 8.43
CA LEU A 81 5.27 -10.81 8.22
C LEU A 81 6.14 -10.52 7.00
N LEU A 82 5.52 -10.25 5.85
CA LEU A 82 6.20 -10.05 4.57
C LEU A 82 7.08 -8.80 4.59
N GLN A 83 6.60 -7.70 5.18
CA GLN A 83 7.37 -6.47 5.36
C GLN A 83 8.54 -6.67 6.34
N SER A 84 8.37 -7.53 7.35
CA SER A 84 9.48 -7.94 8.22
C SER A 84 10.53 -8.79 7.49
N LEU A 85 10.16 -9.52 6.44
CA LEU A 85 11.11 -10.22 5.57
C LEU A 85 11.83 -9.24 4.64
N CYS A 86 11.12 -8.27 4.05
CA CYS A 86 11.71 -7.25 3.20
C CYS A 86 12.75 -6.39 3.93
N SER A 87 12.40 -5.91 5.12
CA SER A 87 13.32 -5.15 5.96
C SER A 87 14.57 -5.96 6.33
N ARG A 88 14.38 -7.22 6.73
CA ARG A 88 15.50 -8.12 7.05
C ARG A 88 16.39 -8.38 5.84
N LEU A 89 15.81 -8.62 4.67
CA LEU A 89 16.55 -8.82 3.42
C LEU A 89 17.39 -7.59 3.08
N GLY A 90 16.79 -6.40 3.12
CA GLY A 90 17.46 -5.13 2.84
C GLY A 90 18.62 -4.85 3.80
N ILE A 91 18.43 -5.05 5.10
CA ILE A 91 19.48 -4.82 6.12
C ILE A 91 20.59 -5.87 6.04
N ALA A 92 20.24 -7.15 5.90
CA ALA A 92 21.22 -8.24 5.92
C ALA A 92 22.14 -8.19 4.69
N THR A 93 21.53 -8.02 3.51
CA THR A 93 22.25 -8.07 2.23
C THR A 93 22.82 -6.73 1.79
N GLY A 94 22.27 -5.61 2.29
CA GLY A 94 22.60 -4.25 1.82
C GLY A 94 22.07 -3.96 0.41
N ARG A 95 21.09 -4.74 -0.07
CA ARG A 95 20.58 -4.71 -1.45
C ARG A 95 19.07 -4.86 -1.43
N ASP A 96 18.40 -4.19 -2.36
CA ASP A 96 16.95 -4.28 -2.46
C ASP A 96 16.50 -5.55 -3.23
N LEU A 97 15.22 -5.88 -3.08
CA LEU A 97 14.62 -7.06 -3.71
C LEU A 97 14.73 -7.04 -5.24
N ALA A 98 14.64 -5.87 -5.87
CA ALA A 98 14.71 -5.74 -7.33
C ALA A 98 16.14 -6.02 -7.84
N GLN A 99 17.16 -5.48 -7.16
CA GLN A 99 18.58 -5.76 -7.44
C GLN A 99 18.89 -7.25 -7.33
N LEU A 100 18.45 -7.90 -6.24
CA LEU A 100 18.67 -9.33 -6.03
C LEU A 100 17.96 -10.19 -7.06
N SER A 101 16.71 -9.85 -7.40
CA SER A 101 15.97 -10.52 -8.47
C SER A 101 16.69 -10.42 -9.82
N ARG A 102 17.17 -9.23 -10.18
CA ARG A 102 17.90 -9.02 -11.44
C ARG A 102 19.17 -9.88 -11.54
N GLU A 103 19.87 -10.09 -10.43
CA GLU A 103 21.16 -10.78 -10.43
C GLU A 103 21.07 -12.29 -10.32
N ARG A 104 20.04 -12.79 -9.64
CA ARG A 104 19.86 -14.23 -9.42
C ARG A 104 19.01 -14.90 -10.49
N TYR A 105 18.16 -14.14 -11.20
CA TYR A 105 17.33 -14.68 -12.28
C TYR A 105 17.89 -14.40 -13.67
N ARG A 106 17.48 -15.23 -14.64
CA ARG A 106 17.84 -15.02 -16.05
C ARG A 106 17.26 -13.68 -16.55
N PRO A 107 17.91 -12.99 -17.51
CA PRO A 107 17.48 -11.67 -17.98
C PRO A 107 16.04 -11.58 -18.50
N GLY A 108 15.47 -12.69 -19.01
CA GLY A 108 14.07 -12.75 -19.43
C GLY A 108 13.10 -12.73 -18.25
N VAL A 109 13.38 -13.53 -17.21
CA VAL A 109 12.55 -13.60 -15.99
C VAL A 109 12.62 -12.28 -15.22
N ALA A 110 13.81 -11.71 -15.09
CA ALA A 110 13.98 -10.40 -14.43
C ALA A 110 13.23 -9.28 -15.17
N ARG A 111 13.21 -9.29 -16.52
CA ARG A 111 12.41 -8.33 -17.32
C ARG A 111 10.90 -8.56 -17.15
N GLY A 112 10.46 -9.82 -17.07
CA GLY A 112 9.06 -10.14 -16.76
C GLY A 112 8.65 -9.63 -15.38
N GLN A 113 9.46 -9.86 -14.35
CA GLN A 113 9.22 -9.34 -13.00
C GLN A 113 9.20 -7.81 -12.95
N TRP A 114 10.09 -7.15 -13.71
CA TRP A 114 10.06 -5.69 -13.84
C TRP A 114 8.76 -5.19 -14.46
N LEU A 115 8.31 -5.78 -15.57
CA LEU A 115 7.08 -5.37 -16.24
C LEU A 115 5.86 -5.56 -15.34
N LEU A 116 5.83 -6.67 -14.60
CA LEU A 116 4.79 -6.91 -13.59
C LEU A 116 4.88 -5.86 -12.48
N ALA A 117 6.06 -5.61 -11.91
CA ALA A 117 6.26 -4.58 -10.88
C ALA A 117 5.78 -3.19 -11.34
N GLU A 118 6.06 -2.80 -12.59
CA GLU A 118 5.52 -1.58 -13.17
C GLU A 118 4.01 -1.58 -13.27
N LEU A 119 3.42 -2.70 -13.69
CA LEU A 119 1.98 -2.84 -13.78
C LEU A 119 1.30 -2.64 -12.41
N SER A 120 1.86 -3.17 -11.31
CA SER A 120 1.32 -2.88 -9.96
C SER A 120 1.36 -1.40 -9.63
N ILE A 121 2.44 -0.71 -10.01
CA ILE A 121 2.60 0.71 -9.68
C ILE A 121 1.57 1.52 -10.46
N VAL A 122 1.36 1.21 -11.75
CA VAL A 122 0.32 1.85 -12.57
C VAL A 122 -1.08 1.52 -12.04
N ALA A 123 -1.35 0.29 -11.61
CA ALA A 123 -2.63 -0.09 -11.03
C ALA A 123 -2.89 0.62 -9.68
N THR A 124 -1.84 0.84 -8.88
CA THR A 124 -1.94 1.63 -7.65
C THR A 124 -2.18 3.11 -7.96
N ASP A 125 -1.42 3.67 -8.90
CA ASP A 125 -1.55 5.07 -9.32
C ASP A 125 -2.94 5.34 -9.95
N LEU A 126 -3.53 4.35 -10.62
CA LEU A 126 -4.92 4.38 -11.07
C LEU A 126 -5.89 4.53 -9.88
N ALA A 127 -5.68 3.77 -8.80
CA ALA A 127 -6.52 3.87 -7.61
C ALA A 127 -6.37 5.24 -6.92
N GLU A 128 -5.16 5.78 -6.88
CA GLU A 128 -4.89 7.12 -6.36
C GLU A 128 -5.59 8.21 -7.17
N VAL A 129 -5.49 8.14 -8.50
CA VAL A 129 -6.15 9.09 -9.43
C VAL A 129 -7.65 9.07 -9.20
N LEU A 130 -8.26 7.88 -9.17
CA LEU A 130 -9.70 7.73 -9.00
C LEU A 130 -10.14 8.21 -7.61
N GLY A 131 -9.41 7.86 -6.55
CA GLY A 131 -9.70 8.31 -5.19
C GLY A 131 -9.57 9.81 -5.01
N ALA A 132 -8.52 10.44 -5.55
CA ALA A 132 -8.33 11.89 -5.46
C ALA A 132 -9.33 12.64 -6.35
N ALA A 133 -9.66 12.14 -7.54
CA ALA A 133 -10.71 12.68 -8.39
C ALA A 133 -12.07 12.65 -7.67
N LEU A 134 -12.35 11.57 -6.96
CA LEU A 134 -13.53 11.44 -6.13
C LEU A 134 -13.53 12.43 -4.97
N ALA A 135 -12.41 12.58 -4.28
CA ALA A 135 -12.29 13.57 -3.21
C ALA A 135 -12.56 15.01 -3.73
N PHE A 136 -12.06 15.36 -4.93
CA PHE A 136 -12.38 16.64 -5.55
C PHE A 136 -13.86 16.77 -5.90
N HIS A 137 -14.48 15.72 -6.43
CA HIS A 137 -15.91 15.70 -6.72
C HIS A 137 -16.74 15.98 -5.46
N LEU A 138 -16.41 15.31 -4.36
CA LEU A 138 -17.13 15.42 -3.09
C LEU A 138 -16.89 16.76 -2.38
N LEU A 139 -15.65 17.27 -2.39
CA LEU A 139 -15.29 18.50 -1.67
C LEU A 139 -15.60 19.79 -2.45
N LEU A 140 -15.43 19.79 -3.77
CA LEU A 140 -15.56 20.98 -4.62
C LEU A 140 -16.82 20.97 -5.49
N GLY A 141 -17.56 19.85 -5.55
CA GLY A 141 -18.74 19.69 -6.40
C GLY A 141 -18.44 19.69 -7.89
N VAL A 142 -17.19 19.42 -8.30
CA VAL A 142 -16.77 19.35 -9.71
C VAL A 142 -17.03 17.97 -10.30
N SER A 143 -17.23 17.83 -11.62
CA SER A 143 -17.41 16.49 -12.23
C SER A 143 -16.20 15.57 -11.99
N ILE A 144 -16.40 14.25 -11.96
CA ILE A 144 -15.30 13.29 -11.77
C ILE A 144 -14.25 13.44 -12.88
N THR A 145 -14.67 13.70 -14.12
CA THR A 145 -13.76 13.95 -15.24
C THR A 145 -12.85 15.17 -15.00
N THR A 146 -13.41 16.25 -14.45
CA THR A 146 -12.65 17.43 -14.03
C THR A 146 -11.73 17.08 -12.87
N GLY A 147 -12.22 16.31 -11.89
CA GLY A 147 -11.41 15.77 -10.79
C GLY A 147 -10.18 15.00 -11.28
N VAL A 148 -10.35 14.09 -12.25
CA VAL A 148 -9.25 13.32 -12.85
C VAL A 148 -8.23 14.25 -13.51
N VAL A 149 -8.66 15.27 -14.25
CA VAL A 149 -7.75 16.27 -14.83
C VAL A 149 -7.03 17.06 -13.74
N LEU A 150 -7.72 17.44 -12.66
CA LEU A 150 -7.11 18.14 -11.53
C LEU A 150 -6.01 17.31 -10.85
N THR A 151 -6.16 15.98 -10.79
CA THR A 151 -5.10 15.11 -10.25
C THR A 151 -3.82 15.14 -11.08
N ALA A 152 -3.84 15.54 -12.36
CA ALA A 152 -2.62 15.67 -13.14
C ALA A 152 -1.68 16.77 -12.58
N PHE A 153 -2.24 17.77 -11.89
CA PHE A 153 -1.48 18.82 -11.25
C PHE A 153 -0.79 18.37 -9.96
N ASP A 154 -1.08 17.18 -9.43
CA ASP A 154 -0.35 16.65 -8.26
C ASP A 154 1.14 16.39 -8.55
N THR A 155 1.50 16.27 -9.82
CA THR A 155 2.90 16.21 -10.25
C THR A 155 3.66 17.48 -9.88
N LEU A 156 2.97 18.63 -9.79
CA LEU A 156 3.54 19.89 -9.28
C LEU A 156 3.89 19.81 -7.81
N ILE A 157 3.15 19.04 -7.00
CA ILE A 157 3.45 18.82 -5.58
C ILE A 157 4.75 18.01 -5.45
N VAL A 158 4.92 16.97 -6.28
CA VAL A 158 6.17 16.20 -6.33
C VAL A 158 7.35 17.05 -6.79
N LEU A 159 7.14 17.94 -7.77
CA LEU A 159 8.13 18.92 -8.22
C LEU A 159 8.48 19.93 -7.12
N ALA A 160 7.49 20.47 -6.41
CA ALA A 160 7.68 21.45 -5.33
C ALA A 160 8.46 20.87 -4.15
N LEU A 161 8.39 19.55 -3.94
CA LEU A 161 9.12 18.85 -2.91
C LEU A 161 10.52 18.39 -3.37
N GLN A 162 10.93 18.61 -4.62
CA GLN A 162 12.31 18.35 -5.04
C GLN A 162 13.29 19.19 -4.22
N GLY A 163 14.26 18.52 -3.58
CA GLY A 163 15.23 19.19 -2.71
C GLY A 163 14.95 19.05 -1.21
N ALA A 164 13.77 18.54 -0.81
CA ALA A 164 13.48 18.33 0.61
C ALA A 164 14.23 17.10 1.18
N ASN A 165 14.57 17.16 2.48
CA ASN A 165 15.25 16.06 3.18
C ASN A 165 14.27 14.93 3.54
N PHE A 166 14.76 13.69 3.65
CA PHE A 166 13.97 12.50 3.99
C PHE A 166 13.10 12.67 5.26
N ARG A 167 13.64 13.35 6.29
CA ARG A 167 12.90 13.64 7.53
C ARG A 167 11.68 14.56 7.35
N ARG A 168 11.71 15.48 6.38
CA ARG A 168 10.55 16.34 6.10
C ARG A 168 9.43 15.53 5.46
N LEU A 169 9.77 14.60 4.56
CA LEU A 169 8.81 13.69 3.94
C LEU A 169 8.18 12.76 4.97
N GLU A 170 8.98 12.17 5.88
CA GLU A 170 8.46 11.36 7.00
C GLU A 170 7.48 12.16 7.88
N ALA A 171 7.77 13.43 8.15
CA ALA A 171 6.89 14.29 8.96
C ALA A 171 5.58 14.64 8.22
N ILE A 172 5.63 14.92 6.91
CA ILE A 172 4.44 15.15 6.08
C ILE A 172 3.56 13.89 6.09
N VAL A 173 4.17 12.73 5.83
CA VAL A 173 3.50 11.42 5.86
C VAL A 173 2.84 11.15 7.21
N LEU A 174 3.57 11.38 8.31
CA LEU A 174 3.00 11.22 9.65
C LEU A 174 1.80 12.15 9.89
N GLY A 175 1.86 13.39 9.41
CA GLY A 175 0.73 14.32 9.46
C GLY A 175 -0.49 13.82 8.69
N LEU A 176 -0.29 13.26 7.49
CA LEU A 176 -1.37 12.69 6.67
C LEU A 176 -1.99 11.47 7.36
N ILE A 177 -1.18 10.53 7.86
CA ILE A 177 -1.66 9.36 8.61
C ILE A 177 -2.44 9.79 9.86
N ALA A 178 -1.90 10.73 10.64
CA ALA A 178 -2.55 11.22 11.85
C ALA A 178 -3.90 11.88 11.54
N THR A 179 -3.98 12.60 10.41
CA THR A 179 -5.23 13.21 9.92
C THR A 179 -6.25 12.13 9.58
N ILE A 180 -5.88 11.14 8.76
CA ILE A 180 -6.78 10.03 8.37
C ILE A 180 -7.27 9.28 9.61
N GLY A 181 -6.35 8.93 10.51
CA GLY A 181 -6.68 8.24 11.76
C GLY A 181 -7.60 9.06 12.66
N ALA A 182 -7.39 10.38 12.76
CA ALA A 182 -8.26 11.25 13.54
C ALA A 182 -9.66 11.37 12.93
N CYS A 183 -9.79 11.50 11.60
CA CYS A 183 -11.08 11.54 10.92
C CYS A 183 -11.90 10.28 11.21
N PHE A 184 -11.34 9.09 10.96
CA PHE A 184 -12.05 7.84 11.23
C PHE A 184 -12.30 7.57 12.70
N PHE A 185 -11.40 8.01 13.59
CA PHE A 185 -11.65 7.90 15.02
C PHE A 185 -12.87 8.72 15.44
N VAL A 186 -12.99 9.96 14.95
CA VAL A 186 -14.15 10.81 15.20
C VAL A 186 -15.42 10.17 14.62
N GLU A 187 -15.38 9.70 13.37
CA GLU A 187 -16.53 9.04 12.72
C GLU A 187 -16.99 7.78 13.48
N LEU A 188 -16.06 6.93 13.94
CA LEU A 188 -16.39 5.75 14.75
C LEU A 188 -17.04 6.10 16.09
N VAL A 189 -16.56 7.15 16.75
CA VAL A 189 -17.13 7.62 18.02
C VAL A 189 -18.56 8.13 17.82
N LEU A 190 -18.82 8.79 16.69
CA LEU A 190 -20.14 9.33 16.39
C LEU A 190 -21.13 8.24 15.98
N ILE A 191 -20.71 7.24 15.18
CA ILE A 191 -21.61 6.17 14.70
C ILE A 191 -21.95 5.12 15.77
N LYS A 192 -21.15 5.02 16.83
CA LYS A 192 -21.35 4.12 17.99
C LYS A 192 -21.66 2.67 17.59
N PRO A 193 -20.70 1.96 16.96
CA PRO A 193 -20.91 0.58 16.55
C PRO A 193 -21.13 -0.33 17.75
N TYR A 194 -21.95 -1.38 17.57
CA TYR A 194 -22.16 -2.39 18.59
C TYR A 194 -20.96 -3.34 18.65
N TRP A 195 -20.04 -3.07 19.58
CA TRP A 195 -18.76 -3.78 19.73
C TRP A 195 -18.83 -5.31 19.80
N PRO A 196 -19.87 -5.95 20.40
CA PRO A 196 -19.98 -7.41 20.37
C PRO A 196 -20.11 -7.98 18.95
N ASP A 197 -20.78 -7.29 18.03
CA ASP A 197 -20.91 -7.74 16.63
C ASP A 197 -19.59 -7.55 15.87
N VAL A 198 -18.88 -6.45 16.15
CA VAL A 198 -17.52 -6.23 15.65
C VAL A 198 -16.60 -7.36 16.09
N ALA A 199 -16.67 -7.76 17.36
CA ALA A 199 -15.89 -8.88 17.89
C ALA A 199 -16.31 -10.23 17.28
N ALA A 200 -17.59 -10.40 16.93
CA ALA A 200 -18.06 -11.57 16.21
C ALA A 200 -17.49 -11.64 14.78
N GLY A 201 -17.35 -10.50 14.10
CA GLY A 201 -16.73 -10.39 12.77
C GLY A 201 -15.23 -10.73 12.70
N LEU A 202 -14.56 -10.76 13.86
CA LEU A 202 -13.18 -11.27 13.95
C LEU A 202 -13.09 -12.79 13.85
N ARG A 203 -14.21 -13.51 14.02
CA ARG A 203 -14.25 -14.97 13.86
C ARG A 203 -14.26 -15.30 12.35
N PRO A 204 -13.40 -16.24 11.89
CA PRO A 204 -13.39 -16.63 10.49
C PRO A 204 -14.73 -17.18 10.02
N SER A 205 -15.39 -16.47 9.10
CA SER A 205 -16.65 -16.89 8.48
C SER A 205 -16.36 -17.60 7.15
N TRP A 206 -15.89 -18.84 7.22
CA TRP A 206 -15.51 -19.64 6.05
C TRP A 206 -16.67 -19.90 5.09
N ASP A 207 -17.90 -19.98 5.61
CA ASP A 207 -19.11 -20.18 4.79
C ASP A 207 -19.36 -19.01 3.83
N THR A 208 -19.07 -17.79 4.25
CA THR A 208 -19.18 -16.58 3.42
C THR A 208 -18.17 -16.61 2.27
N LEU A 209 -16.96 -17.13 2.49
CA LEU A 209 -15.92 -17.25 1.45
C LEU A 209 -16.21 -18.34 0.41
N GLY A 210 -17.23 -19.17 0.60
CA GLY A 210 -17.64 -20.18 -0.38
C GLY A 210 -18.31 -19.60 -1.63
N SER A 211 -18.71 -18.32 -1.61
CA SER A 211 -19.37 -17.63 -2.72
C SER A 211 -18.40 -16.75 -3.51
N GLN A 212 -18.71 -16.49 -4.80
CA GLN A 212 -17.83 -15.75 -5.71
C GLN A 212 -17.59 -14.28 -5.30
N GLU A 213 -18.64 -13.56 -4.88
CA GLU A 213 -18.51 -12.14 -4.54
C GLU A 213 -17.68 -11.87 -3.26
N PRO A 214 -17.92 -12.56 -2.12
CA PRO A 214 -17.07 -12.39 -0.94
C PRO A 214 -15.62 -12.79 -1.18
N LEU A 215 -15.38 -13.81 -2.01
CA LEU A 215 -14.02 -14.21 -2.38
C LEU A 215 -13.34 -13.12 -3.22
N TYR A 216 -14.04 -12.52 -4.18
CA TYR A 216 -13.54 -11.40 -4.97
C TYR A 216 -13.13 -10.22 -4.06
N LEU A 217 -13.97 -9.83 -3.10
CA LEU A 217 -13.64 -8.77 -2.14
C LEU A 217 -12.53 -9.18 -1.18
N ALA A 218 -12.49 -10.42 -0.70
CA ALA A 218 -11.42 -10.90 0.18
C ALA A 218 -10.05 -10.87 -0.53
N ILE A 219 -10.01 -11.23 -1.81
CA ILE A 219 -8.81 -11.12 -2.66
C ILE A 219 -8.47 -9.65 -2.91
N GLY A 220 -9.48 -8.80 -3.14
CA GLY A 220 -9.31 -7.35 -3.23
C GLY A 220 -8.68 -6.76 -1.97
N ILE A 221 -9.20 -7.08 -0.78
CA ILE A 221 -8.64 -6.68 0.53
C ILE A 221 -7.19 -7.15 0.65
N LEU A 222 -6.90 -8.40 0.27
CA LEU A 222 -5.56 -8.94 0.35
C LEU A 222 -4.58 -8.21 -0.59
N GLY A 223 -5.00 -7.93 -1.83
CA GLY A 223 -4.21 -7.18 -2.81
C GLY A 223 -3.99 -5.72 -2.42
N ALA A 224 -5.04 -5.06 -1.91
CA ALA A 224 -4.97 -3.70 -1.41
C ALA A 224 -4.07 -3.57 -0.18
N THR A 225 -4.13 -4.56 0.71
CA THR A 225 -3.31 -4.56 1.92
C THR A 225 -1.85 -4.91 1.58
N VAL A 226 -1.61 -6.01 0.88
CA VAL A 226 -0.24 -6.48 0.60
C VAL A 226 0.18 -6.06 -0.80
N MET A 227 0.58 -4.79 -0.92
CA MET A 227 0.99 -4.22 -2.20
C MET A 227 2.37 -4.74 -2.66
N PRO A 228 2.50 -5.26 -3.90
CA PRO A 228 3.78 -5.77 -4.39
C PRO A 228 4.90 -4.72 -4.43
N HIS A 229 4.59 -3.50 -4.87
CA HIS A 229 5.57 -2.42 -4.98
C HIS A 229 6.14 -1.99 -3.62
N ASN A 230 5.34 -2.10 -2.54
CA ASN A 230 5.80 -1.80 -1.18
C ASN A 230 6.84 -2.80 -0.67
N LEU A 231 6.83 -4.05 -1.15
CA LEU A 231 7.87 -5.04 -0.82
C LEU A 231 9.23 -4.60 -1.35
N TYR A 232 9.27 -4.04 -2.57
CA TYR A 232 10.50 -3.48 -3.14
C TYR A 232 10.91 -2.20 -2.41
N LEU A 233 9.96 -1.28 -2.19
CA LEU A 233 10.18 -0.02 -1.48
C LEU A 233 10.82 -0.25 -0.11
N HIS A 234 10.21 -1.11 0.72
CA HIS A 234 10.66 -1.32 2.09
C HIS A 234 12.07 -1.94 2.15
N SER A 235 12.36 -2.88 1.22
CA SER A 235 13.69 -3.50 1.13
C SER A 235 14.80 -2.48 0.78
N SER A 236 14.46 -1.36 0.16
CA SER A 236 15.37 -0.27 -0.17
C SER A 236 15.45 0.79 0.93
N VAL A 237 14.30 1.29 1.40
CA VAL A 237 14.24 2.40 2.36
C VAL A 237 14.89 2.04 3.70
N VAL A 238 14.79 0.79 4.14
CA VAL A 238 15.41 0.32 5.39
C VAL A 238 16.94 0.48 5.39
N GLN A 239 17.58 0.52 4.21
CA GLN A 239 19.03 0.64 4.06
C GLN A 239 19.53 2.04 4.46
N THR A 240 18.67 3.06 4.47
CA THR A 240 19.02 4.43 4.87
C THR A 240 19.46 4.56 6.33
N ARG A 241 19.11 3.58 7.18
CA ARG A 241 19.33 3.61 8.64
C ARG A 241 20.40 2.63 9.13
N VAL A 242 21.05 1.88 8.24
CA VAL A 242 22.10 0.92 8.61
C VAL A 242 23.41 1.66 8.84
N ASN A 243 23.89 1.62 10.09
CA ASN A 243 25.12 2.26 10.52
C ASN A 243 26.16 1.18 10.85
N GLY A 244 26.89 0.74 9.82
CA GLY A 244 27.98 -0.22 9.95
C GLY A 244 27.66 -1.63 9.43
N ASP A 245 28.70 -2.31 8.94
CA ASP A 245 28.61 -3.65 8.36
C ASP A 245 28.71 -4.78 9.39
N ASP A 246 28.96 -4.44 10.66
CA ASP A 246 29.10 -5.40 11.74
C ASP A 246 27.80 -6.18 12.01
N ALA A 247 27.96 -7.49 12.28
CA ALA A 247 26.90 -8.41 12.67
C ALA A 247 25.99 -7.87 13.80
N ALA A 248 26.59 -7.29 14.83
CA ALA A 248 25.86 -6.72 15.97
C ALA A 248 25.01 -5.50 15.57
N SER A 249 25.52 -4.64 14.68
CA SER A 249 24.79 -3.47 14.17
C SER A 249 23.60 -3.91 13.32
N LYS A 250 23.81 -4.85 12.40
CA LYS A 250 22.74 -5.44 11.57
C LYS A 250 21.66 -6.10 12.42
N ARG A 251 22.03 -6.86 13.45
CA ARG A 251 21.07 -7.50 14.38
C ARG A 251 20.23 -6.46 15.13
N SER A 252 20.86 -5.38 15.60
CA SER A 252 20.18 -4.26 16.24
C SER A 252 19.23 -3.55 15.26
N ALA A 253 19.69 -3.25 14.05
CA ALA A 253 18.88 -2.62 13.00
C ALA A 253 17.66 -3.46 12.64
N ILE A 254 17.80 -4.79 12.47
CA ILE A 254 16.68 -5.71 12.21
C ILE A 254 15.67 -5.67 13.36
N ARG A 255 16.14 -5.63 14.62
CA ARG A 255 15.25 -5.57 15.78
C ARG A 255 14.44 -4.27 15.81
N PHE A 256 15.09 -3.12 15.64
CA PHE A 256 14.40 -1.82 15.64
C PHE A 256 13.50 -1.64 14.43
N SER A 257 13.96 -2.02 13.24
CA SER A 257 13.13 -2.00 12.03
C SER A 257 11.89 -2.87 12.18
N ARG A 258 11.99 -4.05 12.81
CA ARG A 258 10.81 -4.88 13.09
C ARG A 258 9.78 -4.19 13.99
N PHE A 259 10.22 -3.50 15.03
CA PHE A 259 9.29 -2.75 15.90
C PHE A 259 8.62 -1.59 15.15
N ASP A 260 9.39 -0.86 14.35
CA ASP A 260 8.88 0.22 13.50
C ASP A 260 7.86 -0.29 12.48
N THR A 261 8.19 -1.38 11.76
CA THR A 261 7.28 -2.01 10.79
C THR A 261 6.01 -2.51 11.45
N ILE A 262 6.10 -3.27 12.54
CA ILE A 262 4.91 -3.81 13.22
C ILE A 262 4.05 -2.67 13.77
N GLY A 263 4.65 -1.69 14.47
CA GLY A 263 3.90 -0.56 15.02
C GLY A 263 3.18 0.25 13.95
N SER A 264 3.87 0.56 12.84
CA SER A 264 3.31 1.34 11.74
C SER A 264 2.19 0.59 11.00
N LEU A 265 2.38 -0.70 10.72
CA LEU A 265 1.35 -1.52 10.08
C LEU A 265 0.19 -1.87 11.02
N SER A 266 0.40 -1.87 12.34
CA SER A 266 -0.69 -2.00 13.32
C SER A 266 -1.58 -0.76 13.28
N LEU A 267 -1.01 0.43 13.10
CA LEU A 267 -1.80 1.65 12.88
C LEU A 267 -2.61 1.56 11.58
N ALA A 268 -2.01 1.07 10.49
CA ALA A 268 -2.72 0.81 9.23
C ALA A 268 -3.86 -0.20 9.38
N LEU A 269 -3.64 -1.29 10.10
CA LEU A 269 -4.68 -2.26 10.45
C LEU A 269 -5.85 -1.59 11.20
N LEU A 270 -5.58 -0.74 12.18
CA LEU A 270 -6.64 -0.05 12.92
C LEU A 270 -7.46 0.86 12.01
N VAL A 271 -6.82 1.57 11.08
CA VAL A 271 -7.53 2.40 10.09
C VAL A 271 -8.36 1.53 9.14
N ASN A 272 -7.82 0.47 8.57
CA ASN A 272 -8.57 -0.41 7.66
C ASN A 272 -9.74 -1.12 8.36
N ALA A 273 -9.55 -1.54 9.62
CA ALA A 273 -10.63 -2.07 10.44
C ALA A 273 -11.70 -1.00 10.72
N ALA A 274 -11.28 0.23 11.04
CA ALA A 274 -12.19 1.35 11.27
C ALA A 274 -13.06 1.65 10.04
N ILE A 275 -12.48 1.66 8.85
CA ILE A 275 -13.20 1.88 7.59
C ILE A 275 -14.27 0.82 7.38
N LEU A 276 -13.92 -0.46 7.53
CA LEU A 276 -14.87 -1.56 7.36
C LEU A 276 -15.98 -1.50 8.42
N ILE A 277 -15.63 -1.26 9.68
CA ILE A 277 -16.60 -1.16 10.78
C ILE A 277 -17.56 0.01 10.55
N LEU A 278 -17.03 1.17 10.14
CA LEU A 278 -17.83 2.34 9.80
C LEU A 278 -18.81 2.01 8.67
N ALA A 279 -18.33 1.39 7.59
CA ALA A 279 -19.18 1.02 6.46
C ALA A 279 -20.26 -0.02 6.85
N ALA A 280 -19.91 -1.01 7.65
CA ALA A 280 -20.86 -1.99 8.16
C ALA A 280 -21.93 -1.36 9.06
N ALA A 281 -21.53 -0.47 9.97
CA ALA A 281 -22.46 0.22 10.87
C ALA A 281 -23.35 1.22 10.12
N ALA A 282 -22.79 1.95 9.15
CA ALA A 282 -23.48 3.01 8.40
C ALA A 282 -24.43 2.48 7.32
N PHE A 283 -24.04 1.41 6.60
CA PHE A 283 -24.76 0.95 5.41
C PHE A 283 -25.48 -0.39 5.62
N HIS A 284 -24.78 -1.36 6.18
CA HIS A 284 -25.33 -2.69 6.37
C HIS A 284 -26.39 -2.70 7.48
N GLY A 285 -26.11 -2.00 8.59
CA GLY A 285 -27.04 -1.86 9.72
C GLY A 285 -28.33 -1.13 9.39
N THR A 286 -28.34 -0.26 8.37
CA THR A 286 -29.51 0.54 7.95
C THR A 286 -30.26 -0.06 6.76
N GLY A 287 -29.84 -1.23 6.26
CA GLY A 287 -30.47 -1.91 5.12
C GLY A 287 -30.09 -1.36 3.74
N HIS A 288 -29.06 -0.51 3.64
CA HIS A 288 -28.52 -0.03 2.37
C HIS A 288 -27.45 -1.00 1.85
N THR A 289 -27.91 -2.15 1.33
CA THR A 289 -27.02 -3.22 0.85
C THR A 289 -26.77 -3.21 -0.67
N GLU A 290 -27.48 -2.36 -1.42
CA GLU A 290 -27.27 -2.23 -2.87
C GLU A 290 -26.08 -1.33 -3.19
N VAL A 291 -25.14 -1.86 -4.00
CA VAL A 291 -23.91 -1.25 -4.56
C VAL A 291 -23.58 0.13 -4.00
N VAL A 292 -22.97 0.17 -2.81
CA VAL A 292 -22.54 1.41 -2.14
C VAL A 292 -21.17 1.81 -2.67
N GLU A 293 -21.13 2.94 -3.38
CA GLU A 293 -19.89 3.58 -3.78
C GLU A 293 -19.35 4.47 -2.64
N ILE A 294 -18.08 4.86 -2.75
CA ILE A 294 -17.46 5.82 -1.82
C ILE A 294 -18.25 7.16 -1.78
N GLN A 295 -18.95 7.50 -2.87
CA GLN A 295 -19.81 8.69 -2.96
C GLN A 295 -21.05 8.55 -2.06
N ASP A 296 -21.67 7.39 -2.10
CA ASP A 296 -22.82 7.08 -1.24
C ASP A 296 -22.39 7.15 0.22
N ALA A 297 -21.16 6.70 0.53
CA ALA A 297 -20.62 6.82 1.88
C ALA A 297 -20.51 8.27 2.35
N TYR A 298 -20.03 9.18 1.51
CA TYR A 298 -19.95 10.61 1.83
C TYR A 298 -21.33 11.24 2.09
N HIS A 299 -22.33 10.90 1.28
CA HIS A 299 -23.67 11.49 1.36
C HIS A 299 -24.53 10.90 2.47
N LEU A 300 -24.37 9.61 2.79
CA LEU A 300 -25.13 8.93 3.83
C LEU A 300 -24.53 9.12 5.23
N LEU A 301 -23.24 9.52 5.33
CA LEU A 301 -22.68 9.99 6.60
C LEU A 301 -23.30 11.31 7.06
N ASP A 302 -23.74 12.18 6.14
CA ASP A 302 -24.25 13.52 6.46
C ASP A 302 -25.50 13.49 7.39
N PRO A 303 -26.55 12.67 7.13
CA PRO A 303 -27.73 12.57 7.99
C PRO A 303 -27.54 11.66 9.21
N LEU A 304 -26.72 10.62 9.10
CA LEU A 304 -26.53 9.60 10.15
C LEU A 304 -25.59 10.07 11.26
N VAL A 305 -24.62 10.91 10.91
CA VAL A 305 -23.54 11.35 11.81
C VAL A 305 -23.68 12.83 12.20
N GLY A 306 -24.59 13.57 11.53
CA GLY A 306 -25.10 14.85 12.02
C GLY A 306 -24.23 16.07 11.72
N GLY A 307 -23.67 16.16 10.51
CA GLY A 307 -23.18 17.44 9.99
C GLY A 307 -22.18 17.36 8.85
N ALA A 308 -22.19 18.42 8.04
CA ALA A 308 -21.26 18.69 6.93
C ALA A 308 -19.76 18.53 7.30
N LEU A 309 -19.44 18.54 8.60
CA LEU A 309 -18.10 18.26 9.11
C LEU A 309 -17.66 16.80 8.84
N ALA A 310 -18.53 15.80 9.01
CA ALA A 310 -18.17 14.39 8.82
C ALA A 310 -17.86 14.09 7.35
N SER A 311 -18.74 14.49 6.44
CA SER A 311 -18.50 14.36 5.00
C SER A 311 -17.23 15.12 4.57
N PHE A 312 -17.04 16.36 5.03
CA PHE A 312 -15.81 17.11 4.75
C PHE A 312 -14.55 16.39 5.25
N LEU A 313 -14.56 15.86 6.48
CA LEU A 313 -13.43 15.10 7.05
C LEU A 313 -13.13 13.84 6.24
N PHE A 314 -14.15 13.12 5.79
CA PHE A 314 -14.03 11.94 4.93
C PHE A 314 -13.39 12.30 3.58
N GLY A 315 -13.91 13.32 2.89
CA GLY A 315 -13.37 13.78 1.61
C GLY A 315 -11.93 14.30 1.74
N PHE A 316 -11.63 15.03 2.82
CA PHE A 316 -10.28 15.52 3.10
C PHE A 316 -9.29 14.39 3.40
N ALA A 317 -9.71 13.39 4.18
CA ALA A 317 -8.90 12.21 4.46
C ALA A 317 -8.67 11.35 3.20
N LEU A 318 -9.66 11.24 2.30
CA LEU A 318 -9.50 10.57 1.01
C LEU A 318 -8.48 11.29 0.11
N LEU A 319 -8.53 12.64 0.07
CA LEU A 319 -7.52 13.43 -0.64
C LEU A 319 -6.13 13.24 -0.04
N ALA A 320 -6.02 13.28 1.29
CA ALA A 320 -4.78 13.05 2.02
C ALA A 320 -4.19 11.65 1.73
N ALA A 321 -5.02 10.61 1.68
CA ALA A 321 -4.62 9.25 1.34
C ALA A 321 -4.05 9.16 -0.09
N GLY A 322 -4.73 9.76 -1.06
CA GLY A 322 -4.26 9.82 -2.46
C GLY A 322 -2.91 10.52 -2.59
N GLN A 323 -2.72 11.66 -1.91
CA GLN A 323 -1.45 12.38 -1.92
C GLN A 323 -0.32 11.60 -1.24
N SER A 324 -0.62 10.85 -0.18
CA SER A 324 0.38 10.08 0.54
C SER A 324 0.93 8.93 -0.31
N SER A 325 0.05 8.20 -1.00
CA SER A 325 0.44 7.06 -1.85
C SER A 325 1.25 7.49 -3.08
N THR A 326 1.02 8.70 -3.58
CA THR A 326 1.77 9.31 -4.67
C THR A 326 3.28 9.38 -4.41
N PHE A 327 3.67 9.68 -3.16
CA PHE A 327 5.07 9.70 -2.76
C PHE A 327 5.68 8.30 -2.79
N THR A 328 4.99 7.33 -2.19
CA THR A 328 5.48 5.95 -2.10
C THR A 328 5.56 5.28 -3.46
N GLY A 329 4.58 5.50 -4.35
CA GLY A 329 4.58 4.98 -5.71
C GLY A 329 5.76 5.49 -6.55
N THR A 330 6.10 6.78 -6.42
CA THR A 330 7.25 7.36 -7.13
C THR A 330 8.58 6.78 -6.65
N ILE A 331 8.76 6.62 -5.33
CA ILE A 331 9.98 6.05 -4.75
C ILE A 331 10.07 4.55 -5.11
N ALA A 332 8.98 3.80 -4.96
CA ALA A 332 8.93 2.38 -5.30
C ALA A 332 9.25 2.15 -6.77
N GLY A 333 8.73 3.00 -7.66
CA GLY A 333 9.03 2.96 -9.09
C GLY A 333 10.49 3.21 -9.43
N GLN A 334 11.15 4.12 -8.70
CA GLN A 334 12.58 4.32 -8.82
C GLN A 334 13.37 3.10 -8.34
N VAL A 335 13.02 2.51 -7.19
CA VAL A 335 13.65 1.28 -6.69
C VAL A 335 13.54 0.15 -7.72
N VAL A 336 12.34 -0.07 -8.25
CA VAL A 336 12.07 -1.12 -9.25
C VAL A 336 12.87 -0.86 -10.53
N MET A 337 12.87 0.37 -11.04
CA MET A 337 13.55 0.72 -12.29
C MET A 337 15.08 0.70 -12.15
N GLU A 338 15.65 1.29 -11.11
CA GLU A 338 17.09 1.24 -10.83
C GLU A 338 17.54 -0.20 -10.54
N GLY A 339 16.75 -0.95 -9.77
CA GLY A 339 17.06 -2.32 -9.38
C GLY A 339 17.03 -3.30 -10.55
N PHE A 340 15.99 -3.28 -11.39
CA PHE A 340 15.84 -4.20 -12.52
C PHE A 340 16.52 -3.74 -13.82
N LEU A 341 16.42 -2.45 -14.16
CA LEU A 341 16.93 -1.93 -15.44
C LEU A 341 18.26 -1.19 -15.31
N ARG A 342 18.66 -0.78 -14.10
CA ARG A 342 19.79 0.15 -13.87
C ARG A 342 19.63 1.48 -14.64
N ALA A 343 18.39 1.87 -14.93
CA ALA A 343 18.06 3.17 -15.51
C ALA A 343 17.82 4.17 -14.39
N LYS A 344 18.32 5.41 -14.57
CA LYS A 344 18.11 6.51 -13.62
C LYS A 344 17.41 7.66 -14.34
N ILE A 345 16.15 7.87 -14.03
CA ILE A 345 15.38 9.00 -14.57
C ILE A 345 15.00 9.95 -13.45
N PRO A 346 14.93 11.26 -13.70
CA PRO A 346 14.44 12.23 -12.73
C PRO A 346 13.08 11.81 -12.14
N CYS A 347 12.92 11.99 -10.82
CA CYS A 347 11.72 11.58 -10.11
C CYS A 347 10.43 12.27 -10.68
N TRP A 348 10.52 13.48 -11.27
CA TRP A 348 9.37 14.10 -11.98
C TRP A 348 9.03 13.44 -13.32
N GLN A 349 10.03 13.03 -14.10
CA GLN A 349 9.79 12.34 -15.38
C GLN A 349 9.13 11.01 -15.13
N ARG A 350 9.62 10.30 -14.11
CA ARG A 350 9.02 9.05 -13.65
C ARG A 350 7.55 9.24 -13.33
N ARG A 351 7.25 10.22 -12.50
CA ARG A 351 5.90 10.53 -12.06
C ARG A 351 4.99 10.89 -13.23
N LEU A 352 5.46 11.72 -14.17
CA LEU A 352 4.68 12.10 -15.36
C LEU A 352 4.36 10.87 -16.24
N ILE A 353 5.31 9.95 -16.42
CA ILE A 353 5.11 8.72 -17.19
C ILE A 353 4.09 7.81 -16.50
N THR A 354 4.27 7.50 -15.22
CA THR A 354 3.35 6.62 -14.49
C THR A 354 1.95 7.24 -14.42
N ARG A 355 1.87 8.55 -14.19
CA ARG A 355 0.60 9.28 -14.13
C ARG A 355 -0.09 9.34 -15.48
N GLY A 356 0.64 9.53 -16.58
CA GLY A 356 0.09 9.41 -17.93
C GLY A 356 -0.49 8.03 -18.20
N LEU A 357 0.21 6.96 -17.79
CA LEU A 357 -0.24 5.58 -17.94
C LEU A 357 -1.45 5.24 -17.05
N ALA A 358 -1.65 5.94 -15.93
CA ALA A 358 -2.81 5.77 -15.06
C ALA A 358 -4.01 6.64 -15.48
N LEU A 359 -3.77 7.88 -15.92
CA LEU A 359 -4.83 8.83 -16.32
C LEU A 359 -5.59 8.36 -17.55
N VAL A 360 -4.91 7.78 -18.55
CA VAL A 360 -5.55 7.31 -19.78
C VAL A 360 -6.63 6.25 -19.50
N PRO A 361 -6.34 5.12 -18.82
CA PRO A 361 -7.37 4.14 -18.49
C PRO A 361 -8.42 4.68 -17.53
N ALA A 362 -8.06 5.58 -16.60
CA ALA A 362 -9.03 6.24 -15.72
C ALA A 362 -10.06 7.05 -16.52
N LEU A 363 -9.60 7.93 -17.41
CA LEU A 363 -10.46 8.79 -18.24
C LEU A 363 -11.32 7.95 -19.18
N LEU A 364 -10.74 6.95 -19.86
CA LEU A 364 -11.51 6.06 -20.74
C LEU A 364 -12.58 5.30 -19.97
N GLY A 365 -12.24 4.78 -18.79
CA GLY A 365 -13.17 4.08 -17.92
C GLY A 365 -14.36 4.96 -17.51
N VAL A 366 -14.09 6.17 -17.01
CA VAL A 366 -15.15 7.10 -16.60
C VAL A 366 -16.00 7.58 -17.79
N LEU A 367 -15.39 7.85 -18.94
CA LEU A 367 -16.13 8.32 -20.13
C LEU A 367 -17.03 7.23 -20.74
N TRP A 368 -16.64 5.96 -20.67
CA TRP A 368 -17.42 4.86 -21.24
C TRP A 368 -18.44 4.25 -20.28
N LEU A 369 -18.08 4.10 -19.00
CA LEU A 369 -18.88 3.39 -18.02
C LEU A 369 -19.66 4.32 -17.08
N GLY A 370 -19.40 5.64 -17.14
CA GLY A 370 -20.02 6.65 -16.29
C GLY A 370 -19.40 6.75 -14.89
N GLU A 371 -20.00 7.59 -14.05
CA GLU A 371 -19.50 7.88 -12.69
C GLU A 371 -19.62 6.66 -11.76
N GLY A 372 -20.65 5.82 -11.95
CA GLY A 372 -20.89 4.58 -11.20
C GLY A 372 -19.93 3.40 -11.51
N ALA A 373 -18.83 3.69 -12.20
CA ALA A 373 -17.79 2.71 -12.51
C ALA A 373 -16.54 2.90 -11.65
N VAL A 374 -16.42 4.05 -10.96
CA VAL A 374 -15.23 4.40 -10.18
C VAL A 374 -14.97 3.38 -9.08
N GLY A 375 -16.00 2.98 -8.32
CA GLY A 375 -15.88 1.97 -7.27
C GLY A 375 -15.41 0.62 -7.81
N LYS A 376 -15.99 0.17 -8.92
CA LYS A 376 -15.62 -1.10 -9.58
C LYS A 376 -14.20 -1.08 -10.12
N LEU A 377 -13.77 0.03 -10.73
CA LEU A 377 -12.41 0.21 -11.23
C LEU A 377 -11.40 0.26 -10.08
N LEU A 378 -11.75 0.88 -8.95
CA LEU A 378 -10.94 0.88 -7.75
C LEU A 378 -10.73 -0.55 -7.24
N VAL A 379 -11.79 -1.33 -7.04
CA VAL A 379 -11.62 -2.71 -6.54
C VAL A 379 -10.93 -3.62 -7.56
N LEU A 380 -11.22 -3.46 -8.86
CA LEU A 380 -10.53 -4.19 -9.92
C LEU A 380 -9.02 -3.95 -9.89
N SER A 381 -8.59 -2.69 -9.68
CA SER A 381 -7.17 -2.37 -9.57
C SER A 381 -6.51 -3.14 -8.43
N GLN A 382 -7.17 -3.31 -7.28
CA GLN A 382 -6.65 -4.05 -6.13
C GLN A 382 -6.59 -5.56 -6.37
N VAL A 383 -7.55 -6.10 -7.12
CA VAL A 383 -7.53 -7.49 -7.57
C VAL A 383 -6.33 -7.73 -8.50
N LEU A 384 -6.03 -6.80 -9.41
CA LEU A 384 -4.82 -6.88 -10.25
C LEU A 384 -3.53 -6.87 -9.40
N LEU A 385 -3.48 -6.06 -8.33
CA LEU A 385 -2.36 -6.09 -7.37
C LEU A 385 -2.23 -7.47 -6.71
N SER A 386 -3.34 -8.08 -6.28
CA SER A 386 -3.32 -9.42 -5.69
C SER A 386 -2.79 -10.47 -6.67
N LEU A 387 -3.25 -10.46 -7.93
CA LEU A 387 -2.78 -11.38 -8.97
C LEU A 387 -1.26 -11.28 -9.18
N GLN A 388 -0.70 -10.09 -9.01
CA GLN A 388 0.73 -9.87 -9.16
C GLN A 388 1.54 -10.28 -7.93
N LEU A 389 0.96 -10.22 -6.74
CA LEU A 389 1.65 -10.44 -5.48
C LEU A 389 2.52 -11.72 -5.43
N PRO A 390 2.07 -12.90 -5.91
CA PRO A 390 2.90 -14.10 -5.95
C PRO A 390 4.27 -13.91 -6.63
N PHE A 391 4.36 -13.09 -7.67
CA PHE A 391 5.61 -12.85 -8.41
C PHE A 391 6.63 -12.05 -7.62
N ALA A 392 6.19 -11.22 -6.68
CA ALA A 392 7.06 -10.51 -5.74
C ALA A 392 7.35 -11.34 -4.47
N LEU A 393 6.39 -12.15 -4.02
CA LEU A 393 6.56 -13.03 -2.86
C LEU A 393 7.57 -14.16 -3.10
N TRP A 394 7.51 -14.80 -4.26
CA TRP A 394 8.41 -15.89 -4.60
C TRP A 394 9.90 -15.54 -4.42
N PRO A 395 10.44 -14.46 -5.04
CA PRO A 395 11.83 -14.08 -4.84
C PRO A 395 12.11 -13.68 -3.39
N LEU A 396 11.20 -12.96 -2.72
CA LEU A 396 11.36 -12.54 -1.33
C LEU A 396 11.56 -13.72 -0.38
N ILE A 397 10.67 -14.72 -0.46
CA ILE A 397 10.72 -15.89 0.42
C ILE A 397 11.96 -16.74 0.13
N ARG A 398 12.28 -16.91 -1.16
CA ARG A 398 13.48 -17.66 -1.59
C ARG A 398 14.76 -17.01 -1.09
N PHE A 399 14.91 -15.69 -1.25
CA PHE A 399 16.12 -14.98 -0.88
C PHE A 399 16.27 -14.85 0.63
N SER A 400 15.18 -14.63 1.36
CA SER A 400 15.21 -14.57 2.83
C SER A 400 15.45 -15.93 3.50
N GLY A 401 15.21 -17.04 2.78
CA GLY A 401 15.56 -18.40 3.20
C GLY A 401 16.96 -18.89 2.79
N ASP A 402 17.68 -18.15 1.96
CA ASP A 402 18.96 -18.58 1.39
C ASP A 402 20.14 -18.28 2.35
N ARG A 403 20.76 -19.35 2.87
CA ARG A 403 21.91 -19.24 3.79
C ARG A 403 23.13 -18.58 3.16
N GLY A 404 23.34 -18.76 1.86
CA GLY A 404 24.46 -18.15 1.15
C GLY A 404 24.30 -16.64 0.98
N LEU A 405 23.05 -16.14 1.02
CA LEU A 405 22.74 -14.71 0.89
C LEU A 405 22.60 -14.01 2.24
N MET A 406 21.88 -14.63 3.17
CA MET A 406 21.49 -14.00 4.44
C MET A 406 22.48 -14.27 5.59
N GLY A 407 23.39 -15.25 5.44
CA GLY A 407 24.36 -15.60 6.47
C GLY A 407 23.69 -16.03 7.78
N GLU A 408 24.01 -15.36 8.88
CA GLU A 408 23.37 -15.62 10.19
C GLU A 408 21.95 -15.06 10.32
N PHE A 409 21.49 -14.22 9.38
CA PHE A 409 20.17 -13.55 9.42
C PHE A 409 19.08 -14.30 8.65
N VAL A 410 19.32 -15.57 8.31
CA VAL A 410 18.37 -16.44 7.62
C VAL A 410 17.09 -16.60 8.43
N ASN A 411 15.96 -16.71 7.73
CA ASN A 411 14.68 -16.98 8.38
C ASN A 411 14.72 -18.28 9.19
N PRO A 412 14.19 -18.29 10.43
CA PRO A 412 13.95 -19.54 11.13
C PRO A 412 12.92 -20.38 10.35
N PRO A 413 12.98 -21.72 10.45
CA PRO A 413 12.20 -22.62 9.61
C PRO A 413 10.68 -22.40 9.74
N TRP A 414 10.19 -22.03 10.92
CA TRP A 414 8.77 -21.72 11.13
C TRP A 414 8.31 -20.46 10.38
N VAL A 415 9.15 -19.42 10.28
CA VAL A 415 8.85 -18.21 9.50
C VAL A 415 8.82 -18.54 8.02
N SER A 416 9.79 -19.34 7.55
CA SER A 416 9.83 -19.79 6.15
C SER A 416 8.62 -20.64 5.80
N ALA A 417 8.20 -21.57 6.67
CA ALA A 417 7.01 -22.38 6.48
C ALA A 417 5.75 -21.52 6.42
N LEU A 418 5.60 -20.55 7.33
CA LEU A 418 4.47 -19.62 7.33
C LEU A 418 4.43 -18.77 6.05
N ALA A 419 5.58 -18.25 5.61
CA ALA A 419 5.66 -17.46 4.40
C ALA A 419 5.31 -18.27 3.13
N TRP A 420 5.77 -19.52 3.04
CA TRP A 420 5.40 -20.44 1.96
C TRP A 420 3.92 -20.82 2.00
N LEU A 421 3.35 -21.01 3.19
CA LEU A 421 1.92 -21.25 3.36
C LEU A 421 1.10 -20.05 2.87
N LEU A 422 1.50 -18.81 3.23
CA LEU A 422 0.85 -17.60 2.70
C LEU A 422 0.97 -17.51 1.18
N PHE A 423 2.16 -17.78 0.63
CA PHE A 423 2.33 -17.82 -0.83
C PHE A 423 1.39 -18.83 -1.49
N GLY A 424 1.26 -20.04 -0.93
CA GLY A 424 0.34 -21.07 -1.42
C GLY A 424 -1.12 -20.63 -1.36
N LEU A 425 -1.56 -20.07 -0.22
CA LEU A 425 -2.93 -19.58 -0.04
C LEU A 425 -3.28 -18.43 -1.00
N ILE A 426 -2.41 -17.43 -1.11
CA ILE A 426 -2.59 -16.28 -2.00
C ILE A 426 -2.64 -16.74 -3.46
N SER A 427 -1.73 -17.64 -3.85
CA SER A 427 -1.70 -18.17 -5.21
C SER A 427 -2.94 -19.00 -5.52
N ALA A 428 -3.40 -19.82 -4.58
CA ALA A 428 -4.62 -20.62 -4.74
C ALA A 428 -5.87 -19.73 -4.86
N ALA A 429 -6.00 -18.70 -4.01
CA ALA A 429 -7.11 -17.75 -4.07
C ALA A 429 -7.14 -17.02 -5.42
N ASN A 430 -5.99 -16.54 -5.89
CA ASN A 430 -5.86 -15.90 -7.20
C ASN A 430 -6.19 -16.84 -8.36
N LEU A 431 -5.78 -18.11 -8.30
CA LEU A 431 -6.12 -19.11 -9.33
C LEU A 431 -7.62 -19.43 -9.34
N ALA A 432 -8.24 -19.56 -8.17
CA ALA A 432 -9.68 -19.75 -8.04
C ALA A 432 -10.44 -18.56 -8.65
N LEU A 433 -9.98 -17.34 -8.40
CA LEU A 433 -10.55 -16.14 -8.99
C LEU A 433 -10.46 -16.13 -10.51
N LEU A 434 -9.28 -16.46 -11.07
CA LEU A 434 -9.11 -16.55 -12.51
C LEU A 434 -10.01 -17.62 -13.12
N TYR A 435 -10.18 -18.76 -12.45
CA TYR A 435 -11.10 -19.79 -12.87
C TYR A 435 -12.55 -19.26 -12.94
N PHE A 436 -13.03 -18.59 -11.89
CA PHE A 436 -14.38 -18.00 -11.88
C PHE A 436 -14.57 -16.85 -12.87
N TRP A 437 -13.49 -16.22 -13.32
CA TRP A 437 -13.57 -15.13 -14.27
C TRP A 437 -13.61 -15.60 -15.73
N PHE A 438 -13.02 -16.77 -16.01
CA PHE A 438 -12.99 -17.38 -17.35
C PHE A 438 -14.03 -18.49 -17.56
N ALA A 439 -14.56 -19.08 -16.49
CA ALA A 439 -15.69 -20.00 -16.51
C ALA A 439 -17.01 -19.24 -16.58
#